data_AF-A0A850XNX0-F1
#
_entry.id   AF-A0A850XNX0-F1
#
_cell.length_a   1.000
_cell.length_b   1.000
_cell.length_c   1.000
_cell.angle_alpha   90.00
_cell.angle_beta   90.00
_cell.angle_gamma   90.00
#
_symmetry.space_group_name_H-M   'P 1'
#
loop_
_entity.id
_entity.type
_entity.pdbx_description
1 polymer ?
#
loop_
_entity_poly.entity_id
_entity_poly.type
_entity_poly.pdbx_seq_one_letter_code
_entity_poly.pdbx_strand_id
1 'polypeptide(L)'
;YAPDPSSQIACSIGGNVAENSGGVHCLKYGLTANNVLGLEMVLISGEVVRLGGKHLDSEGYDLLGLMTGSEGLLGVVTEVTVRILQKPATARALMVGFP
;
A
#
# COMPACT_ATOMS: atom_id res chain seq x y z
N TYR A 1 7.11 4.75 1.99
CA TYR A 1 5.73 4.95 1.49
C TYR A 1 4.91 5.54 2.63
N ALA A 2 3.75 6.13 2.35
CA ALA A 2 3.07 6.98 3.34
C ALA A 2 2.30 6.24 4.45
N PRO A 3 1.61 5.12 4.18
CA PRO A 3 0.95 4.34 5.21
C PRO A 3 1.93 3.84 6.27
N ASP A 4 1.53 4.01 7.53
CA ASP A 4 2.33 3.81 8.72
C ASP A 4 1.62 2.87 9.72
N PRO A 5 1.43 1.59 9.34
CA PRO A 5 0.74 0.64 10.19
C PRO A 5 1.42 0.51 11.56
N SER A 6 0.64 0.32 12.62
CA SER A 6 1.19 0.21 13.98
C SER A 6 2.18 -0.97 14.13
N SER A 7 2.05 -1.98 13.26
CA SER A 7 2.96 -3.12 13.14
C SER A 7 4.21 -2.85 12.29
N GLN A 8 4.52 -1.60 11.93
CA GLN A 8 5.64 -1.21 11.05
C GLN A 8 7.01 -1.81 11.39
N ILE A 9 7.22 -2.26 12.63
CA ILE A 9 8.44 -2.91 13.10
C ILE A 9 8.56 -4.36 12.56
N ALA A 10 7.44 -5.00 12.25
CA ALA A 10 7.36 -6.42 11.88
C ALA A 10 6.64 -6.68 10.55
N CYS A 11 5.76 -5.79 10.08
CA CYS A 11 5.03 -6.00 8.83
C CYS A 11 5.96 -5.92 7.60
N SER A 12 5.60 -6.65 6.54
CA SER A 12 6.25 -6.56 5.24
C SER A 12 5.40 -5.76 4.25
N ILE A 13 6.02 -5.24 3.18
CA ILE A 13 5.29 -4.50 2.15
C ILE A 13 4.24 -5.36 1.44
N GLY A 14 4.51 -6.64 1.20
CA GLY A 14 3.57 -7.57 0.61
C GLY A 14 2.35 -7.81 1.51
N GLY A 15 2.57 -7.97 2.82
CA GLY A 15 1.48 -8.07 3.80
C GLY A 15 0.63 -6.80 3.84
N ASN A 16 1.26 -5.62 3.77
CA ASN A 16 0.51 -4.36 3.77
C ASN A 16 -0.38 -4.20 2.53
N VAL A 17 0.03 -4.76 1.38
CA VAL A 17 -0.80 -4.84 0.17
C VAL A 17 -1.92 -5.85 0.36
N ALA A 18 -1.59 -7.06 0.81
CA ALA A 18 -2.56 -8.13 1.03
C ALA A 18 -3.69 -7.72 2.00
N GLU A 19 -3.40 -6.88 2.99
CA GLU A 19 -4.37 -6.45 4.01
C GLU A 19 -4.93 -5.04 3.77
N ASN A 20 -4.56 -4.37 2.67
CA ASN A 20 -4.85 -2.95 2.43
C ASN A 20 -4.56 -2.06 3.68
N SER A 21 -3.38 -2.24 4.28
CA SER A 21 -3.09 -1.66 5.59
C SER A 21 -3.17 -0.13 5.64
N GLY A 22 -3.53 0.37 6.82
CA GLY A 22 -3.54 1.79 7.15
C GLY A 22 -2.77 2.07 8.44
N GLY A 23 -2.59 3.35 8.73
CA GLY A 23 -1.95 3.82 9.96
C GLY A 23 -2.59 5.10 10.49
N VAL A 24 -2.00 5.69 11.53
CA VAL A 24 -2.55 6.86 12.21
C VAL A 24 -2.63 8.10 11.31
N HIS A 25 -1.84 8.15 10.23
CA HIS A 25 -1.86 9.24 9.27
C HIS A 25 -2.72 8.93 8.02
N CYS A 26 -3.53 7.87 8.02
CA CYS A 26 -4.34 7.47 6.85
C CYS A 26 -5.32 8.57 6.40
N LEU A 27 -5.81 9.41 7.31
CA LEU A 27 -6.66 10.56 6.95
C LEU A 27 -5.95 11.52 5.99
N LYS A 28 -4.63 11.68 6.14
CA LYS A 28 -3.84 12.59 5.31
C LYS A 28 -3.26 11.90 4.08
N TYR A 29 -2.86 10.63 4.20
CA TYR A 29 -2.07 9.94 3.17
C TYR A 29 -2.75 8.74 2.51
N GLY A 30 -3.97 8.41 2.93
CA GLY A 30 -4.69 7.22 2.46
C GLY A 30 -4.14 5.91 3.03
N LEU A 31 -4.72 4.81 2.56
CA LEU A 31 -4.33 3.43 2.85
C LEU A 31 -3.28 2.94 1.84
N THR A 32 -2.85 1.68 1.97
CA THR A 32 -1.96 1.04 0.99
C THR A 32 -2.48 1.16 -0.44
N ALA A 33 -3.78 0.95 -0.67
CA ALA A 33 -4.40 1.10 -2.00
C ALA A 33 -4.13 2.46 -2.66
N ASN A 34 -4.06 3.54 -1.88
CA ASN A 34 -3.82 4.89 -2.41
C ASN A 34 -2.33 5.17 -2.75
N ASN A 35 -1.43 4.27 -2.35
CA ASN A 35 0.01 4.48 -2.38
C ASN A 35 0.76 3.47 -3.26
N VAL A 36 0.11 2.38 -3.67
CA VAL A 36 0.64 1.40 -4.63
C VAL A 36 0.44 1.93 -6.05
N LEU A 37 1.50 1.90 -6.85
CA LEU A 37 1.48 2.25 -8.28
C LEU A 37 1.66 1.02 -9.17
N GLY A 38 2.22 -0.06 -8.61
CA GLY A 38 2.39 -1.32 -9.29
C GLY A 38 2.91 -2.42 -8.37
N LEU A 39 2.80 -3.67 -8.81
CA LEU A 39 3.32 -4.83 -8.11
C LEU A 39 3.83 -5.89 -9.08
N GLU A 40 4.72 -6.75 -8.58
CA GLU A 40 5.02 -8.05 -9.15
C GLU A 40 4.49 -9.13 -8.20
N MET A 41 3.89 -10.18 -8.77
CA MET A 41 3.41 -11.32 -7.99
C MET A 41 3.55 -12.64 -8.75
N VAL A 42 3.62 -13.72 -7.99
CA VAL A 42 3.61 -15.10 -8.49
C VAL A 42 2.23 -15.70 -8.28
N LEU A 43 1.59 -16.16 -9.35
CA LEU A 43 0.31 -16.86 -9.32
C LEU A 43 0.48 -18.32 -8.89
N ILE A 44 -0.63 -19.01 -8.58
CA ILE A 44 -0.62 -20.45 -8.23
C ILE A 44 -0.05 -21.33 -9.34
N SER A 45 -0.14 -20.89 -10.60
CA SER A 45 0.46 -21.53 -11.77
C SER A 45 2.00 -21.43 -11.80
N GLY A 46 2.59 -20.58 -10.95
CA GLY A 46 4.00 -20.20 -11.01
C GLY A 46 4.29 -19.05 -11.99
N GLU A 47 3.27 -18.54 -12.69
CA GLU A 47 3.41 -17.39 -13.58
C GLU A 47 3.72 -16.11 -12.79
N VAL A 48 4.71 -15.35 -13.26
CA VAL A 48 5.04 -14.04 -12.73
C VAL A 48 4.28 -12.98 -13.52
N VAL A 49 3.44 -12.22 -12.83
CA VAL A 49 2.67 -11.12 -13.45
C VAL A 49 3.08 -9.78 -12.85
N ARG A 50 3.05 -8.75 -13.69
CA ARG A 50 3.33 -7.36 -13.31
C ARG A 50 2.11 -6.50 -13.59
N LEU A 51 1.65 -5.79 -12.57
CA LEU A 51 0.49 -4.92 -12.64
C LEU A 51 0.92 -3.49 -12.37
N GLY A 52 0.34 -2.52 -13.08
CA GLY A 52 0.67 -1.10 -12.96
C GLY A 52 2.12 -0.78 -13.37
N GLY A 53 2.71 0.23 -12.73
CA GLY A 53 4.06 0.67 -13.05
C GLY A 53 4.45 1.99 -12.41
N LYS A 54 5.24 2.80 -13.13
CA LYS A 54 5.69 4.13 -12.69
C LYS A 54 4.72 5.26 -13.06
N HIS A 55 3.58 4.92 -13.65
CA HIS A 55 2.50 5.85 -13.98
C HIS A 55 1.43 5.85 -12.88
N LEU A 56 0.48 6.78 -12.96
CA LEU A 56 -0.58 6.94 -11.97
C LEU A 56 -1.72 5.95 -12.25
N ASP A 57 -2.34 6.06 -13.42
CA ASP A 57 -3.41 5.18 -13.86
C ASP A 57 -2.94 4.28 -15.01
N SER A 58 -3.59 3.13 -15.10
CA SER A 58 -3.44 2.17 -16.21
C SER A 58 -4.77 2.06 -16.93
N GLU A 59 -4.75 1.78 -18.23
CA GLU A 59 -5.98 1.44 -18.95
C GLU A 59 -6.53 0.06 -18.51
N GLY A 60 -7.84 -0.14 -18.65
CA GLY A 60 -8.49 -1.41 -18.34
C GLY A 60 -9.02 -1.51 -16.90
N TYR A 61 -8.98 -2.73 -16.35
CA TYR A 61 -9.49 -3.02 -15.01
C TYR A 61 -8.50 -2.64 -13.92
N ASP A 62 -9.02 -2.22 -12.77
CA ASP A 62 -8.21 -1.96 -11.57
C ASP A 62 -7.78 -3.27 -10.89
N LEU A 63 -6.81 -3.95 -11.50
CA LEU A 63 -6.24 -5.19 -10.96
C LEU A 63 -5.37 -4.92 -9.72
N LEU A 64 -4.86 -3.71 -9.53
CA LEU A 64 -4.16 -3.33 -8.30
C LEU A 64 -5.14 -3.24 -7.13
N GLY A 65 -6.31 -2.64 -7.35
CA GLY A 65 -7.41 -2.62 -6.41
C GLY A 65 -7.91 -4.02 -6.06
N LEU A 66 -8.00 -4.93 -7.05
CA LEU A 66 -8.36 -6.33 -6.80
C LEU A 66 -7.32 -7.05 -5.91
N MET A 67 -6.03 -6.81 -6.16
CA MET A 67 -4.94 -7.44 -5.40
C MET A 67 -4.78 -6.88 -3.99
N THR A 68 -5.11 -5.61 -3.80
CA THR A 68 -5.00 -4.94 -2.50
C THR A 68 -6.17 -5.36 -1.61
N GLY A 69 -5.89 -5.94 -0.45
CA GLY A 69 -6.93 -6.55 0.40
C GLY A 69 -7.25 -8.01 0.04
N SER A 70 -6.42 -8.66 -0.78
CA SER A 70 -6.61 -10.06 -1.19
C SER A 70 -6.30 -11.10 -0.11
N GLU A 71 -5.73 -10.71 1.03
CA GLU A 71 -5.29 -11.59 2.13
C GLU A 71 -4.38 -12.75 1.66
N GLY A 72 -3.65 -12.54 0.54
CA GLY A 72 -2.76 -13.54 -0.05
C GLY A 72 -3.46 -14.65 -0.85
N LEU A 73 -4.77 -14.54 -1.08
CA LEU A 73 -5.57 -15.58 -1.76
C LEU A 73 -5.39 -15.61 -3.28
N LEU A 74 -4.89 -14.52 -3.87
CA LEU A 74 -4.78 -14.36 -5.33
C LEU A 74 -3.35 -14.60 -5.86
N GLY A 75 -2.36 -14.68 -4.97
CA GLY A 75 -0.96 -14.95 -5.30
C GLY A 75 0.01 -14.33 -4.31
N VAL A 76 1.31 -14.49 -4.56
CA VAL A 76 2.38 -14.03 -3.66
C VAL A 76 3.04 -12.78 -4.23
N VAL A 77 2.89 -11.65 -3.56
CA VAL A 77 3.54 -10.38 -3.94
C VAL A 77 5.05 -10.45 -3.67
N THR A 78 5.86 -10.19 -4.68
CA THR A 78 7.34 -10.25 -4.63
C THR A 78 7.98 -8.87 -4.70
N GLU A 79 7.39 -7.93 -5.45
CA GLU A 79 7.86 -6.54 -5.55
C GLU A 79 6.68 -5.56 -5.51
N VAL A 80 6.91 -4.36 -4.98
CA VAL A 80 5.88 -3.29 -4.93
C VAL A 80 6.50 -1.96 -5.32
N THR A 81 5.89 -1.29 -6.29
CA THR A 81 6.19 0.11 -6.64
C THR A 81 5.26 1.02 -5.86
N VAL A 82 5.84 1.92 -5.06
CA VAL A 82 5.08 2.81 -4.16
C VAL A 82 5.39 4.27 -4.43
N ARG A 83 4.41 5.13 -4.13
CA ARG A 83 4.65 6.57 -4.04
C ARG A 83 5.54 6.89 -2.84
N ILE A 84 6.55 7.72 -3.07
CA ILE A 84 7.36 8.32 -2.00
C ILE A 84 6.88 9.74 -1.71
N LEU A 85 6.93 10.13 -0.44
CA LEU A 85 6.59 11.46 0.01
C LEU A 85 7.84 12.26 0.34
N GLN A 86 7.78 13.56 0.10
CA GLN A 86 8.74 14.50 0.66
C GLN A 86 8.65 14.46 2.18
N LYS A 87 9.82 14.49 2.85
CA LYS A 87 9.87 14.54 4.32
C LYS A 87 9.30 15.89 4.79
N PRO A 88 8.36 15.91 5.75
CA PRO A 88 7.82 17.17 6.25
C PRO A 88 8.91 17.99 6.93
N ALA A 89 8.92 19.31 6.69
CA ALA A 89 9.84 20.24 7.34
C ALA A 89 9.57 20.36 8.85
N THR A 90 8.36 20.03 9.31
CA THR A 90 7.93 20.17 10.70
C THR A 90 6.80 19.19 11.03
N ALA A 91 6.82 18.63 12.24
CA ALA A 91 5.72 17.92 12.86
C ALA A 91 5.38 18.58 14.22
N ARG A 92 4.10 18.75 14.51
CA ARG A 92 3.57 19.32 15.76
C ARG A 92 2.37 18.50 16.21
N ALA A 93 2.24 18.27 17.51
CA ALA A 93 1.09 17.60 18.11
C ALA A 93 0.30 18.61 18.95
N LEU A 94 -1.02 18.46 18.97
CA LEU A 94 -1.94 19.23 19.81
C LEU A 94 -2.83 18.23 20.56
N MET A 95 -3.09 18.50 21.84
CA MET A 95 -4.08 17.79 22.64
C MET A 95 -5.20 18.77 22.98
N VAL A 96 -6.45 18.37 22.73
CA VAL A 96 -7.65 19.17 23.04
C VAL A 96 -8.59 18.32 23.88
N GLY A 97 -8.92 18.79 25.08
CA GLY A 97 -9.94 18.19 25.93
C GLY A 97 -11.31 18.79 25.64
N PHE A 98 -12.34 17.96 25.70
CA PHE A 98 -13.74 18.37 25.56
C PHE A 98 -14.48 18.15 26.91
N PRO A 99 -15.52 18.96 27.24
CA PRO A 99 -16.29 18.81 28.48
C PRO A 99 -16.97 17.45 28.66
#